data_AF-A0A0D0PRU9-F1
#
_entry.id   AF-A0A0D0PRU9-F1
#
_cell.length_a   1.000
_cell.length_b   1.000
_cell.length_c   1.000
_cell.angle_alpha   90.00
_cell.angle_beta   90.00
_cell.angle_gamma   90.00
#
_symmetry.space_group_name_H-M   'P 1'
#
loop_
_entity.id
_entity.type
_entity.pdbx_description
1 polymer ?
#
loop_
_entity_poly.entity_id
_entity_poly.type
_entity_poly.pdbx_seq_one_letter_code
_entity_poly.pdbx_strand_id
1 'polypeptide(L)'
;MSLKKIAVTAALLLSTLPAISQARDTALFLPFDKVVAEAIRTGKIDGSVKFYLAGNKPAGNVTVISPGAVTNKKTNAFNKSDEVACEWVLQSALISLHQAAKNAGANAVTNIVSFYKSNERKDPTTYECHAGAIMAGVALKGDLAKVQ
;
A
#
# COMPACT_ATOMS: atom_id res chain seq x y z
N MET A 1 5.64 -9.18 61.93
CA MET A 1 5.14 -8.11 61.05
C MET A 1 6.22 -7.70 60.03
N SER A 2 6.73 -8.62 59.19
CA SER A 2 7.88 -8.31 58.30
C SER A 2 7.86 -8.95 56.90
N LEU A 3 6.75 -9.57 56.46
CA LEU A 3 6.60 -9.99 55.06
C LEU A 3 5.85 -8.97 54.19
N LYS A 4 5.02 -8.12 54.79
CA LYS A 4 4.22 -7.11 54.06
C LYS A 4 5.06 -5.95 53.47
N LYS A 5 6.25 -5.70 54.00
CA LYS A 5 7.11 -4.58 53.54
C LYS A 5 7.94 -4.91 52.30
N ILE A 6 8.18 -6.20 52.00
CA ILE A 6 9.03 -6.62 50.88
C ILE A 6 8.26 -6.62 49.56
N ALA A 7 6.95 -6.85 49.60
CA ALA A 7 6.09 -6.91 48.40
C ALA A 7 5.88 -5.54 47.72
N VAL A 8 6.04 -4.42 48.43
CA VAL A 8 5.78 -3.08 47.87
C VAL A 8 6.99 -2.55 47.08
N THR A 9 8.20 -2.99 47.40
CA THR A 9 9.44 -2.52 46.73
C THR A 9 9.72 -3.17 45.37
N ALA A 10 9.16 -4.35 45.07
CA ALA A 10 9.39 -5.01 43.78
C ALA A 10 8.46 -4.52 42.65
N ALA A 11 7.31 -3.92 42.99
CA ALA A 11 6.33 -3.44 41.99
C ALA A 11 6.71 -2.09 41.34
N LEU A 12 7.58 -1.30 41.97
CA LEU A 12 8.04 0.00 41.43
C LEU A 12 9.21 -0.09 40.44
N LEU A 13 9.85 -1.25 40.29
CA LEU A 13 11.02 -1.40 39.41
C LEU A 13 10.65 -1.74 37.95
N LEU A 14 9.42 -2.22 37.68
CA LEU A 14 8.99 -2.56 36.31
C LEU A 14 8.45 -1.35 35.51
N SER A 15 8.23 -0.20 36.13
CA SER A 15 7.69 1.00 35.46
C SER A 15 8.75 1.90 34.80
N THR A 16 10.03 1.51 34.81
CA THR A 16 11.13 2.32 34.27
C THR A 16 11.74 1.80 32.98
N LEU A 17 11.22 0.72 32.40
CA LEU A 17 11.59 0.34 31.04
C LEU A 17 10.89 1.33 30.09
N PRO A 18 11.61 2.23 29.39
CA PRO A 18 11.00 2.98 28.31
C PRO A 18 10.51 1.95 27.29
N ALA A 19 9.20 1.75 27.24
CA ALA A 19 8.59 1.04 26.13
C ALA A 19 9.00 1.82 24.88
N ILE A 20 9.89 1.25 24.09
CA ILE A 20 10.38 1.88 22.87
C ILE A 20 9.26 1.77 21.84
N SER A 21 8.20 2.57 22.02
CA SER A 21 7.14 2.75 21.05
C SER A 21 7.71 3.62 19.93
N GLN A 22 8.47 3.00 19.02
CA GLN A 22 8.95 3.65 17.82
C GLN A 22 7.77 3.76 16.85
N ALA A 23 7.00 4.84 16.98
CA ALA A 23 5.99 5.27 16.02
C ALA A 23 6.68 5.82 14.76
N ARG A 24 7.39 4.94 14.05
CA ARG A 24 8.01 5.26 12.76
C ARG A 24 6.97 5.19 11.63
N ASP A 25 7.15 6.04 10.65
CA ASP A 25 6.40 6.08 9.39
C ASP A 25 7.38 6.54 8.29
N THR A 26 8.07 5.58 7.68
CA THR A 26 9.03 5.84 6.61
C THR A 26 8.28 5.89 5.28
N ALA A 27 8.41 6.99 4.55
CA ALA A 27 7.94 7.08 3.17
C ALA A 27 8.96 6.46 2.22
N LEU A 28 8.54 5.46 1.44
CA LEU A 28 9.33 4.81 0.40
C LEU A 28 8.70 5.08 -0.97
N PHE A 29 9.55 5.34 -1.96
CA PHE A 29 9.15 5.49 -3.36
C PHE A 29 9.77 4.36 -4.16
N LEU A 30 8.94 3.37 -4.52
CA LEU A 30 9.44 2.11 -5.07
C LEU A 30 8.93 1.90 -6.51
N PRO A 31 9.65 1.14 -7.35
CA PRO A 31 9.24 0.87 -8.72
C PRO A 31 7.89 0.15 -8.78
N PHE A 32 6.91 0.74 -9.46
CA PHE A 32 5.55 0.20 -9.55
C PHE A 32 5.49 -1.03 -10.46
N ASP A 33 6.12 -0.96 -11.63
CA ASP A 33 6.05 -2.02 -12.65
C ASP A 33 6.64 -3.35 -12.17
N LYS A 34 7.67 -3.31 -11.32
CA LYS A 34 8.24 -4.51 -10.67
C LYS A 34 7.14 -5.29 -9.96
N VAL A 35 6.28 -4.61 -9.21
CA VAL A 35 5.24 -5.24 -8.39
C VAL A 35 4.04 -5.66 -9.23
N VAL A 36 3.68 -4.89 -10.27
CA VAL A 36 2.65 -5.29 -11.25
C VAL A 36 3.05 -6.58 -11.95
N ALA A 37 4.28 -6.65 -12.45
CA ALA A 37 4.81 -7.84 -13.10
C ALA A 37 4.81 -9.04 -12.16
N GLU A 38 5.22 -8.86 -10.90
CA GLU A 38 5.21 -9.91 -9.89
C GLU A 38 3.78 -10.39 -9.55
N ALA A 39 2.82 -9.47 -9.45
CA ALA A 39 1.42 -9.81 -9.20
C ALA A 39 0.80 -10.65 -10.33
N ILE A 40 1.18 -10.37 -11.58
CA ILE A 40 0.79 -11.18 -12.75
C ILE A 40 1.49 -12.54 -12.71
N ARG A 41 2.82 -12.54 -12.51
CA ARG A 41 3.65 -13.76 -12.50
C ARG A 41 3.21 -14.76 -11.44
N THR A 42 2.77 -14.28 -10.28
CA THR A 42 2.27 -15.10 -9.16
C THR A 42 0.79 -15.43 -9.25
N GLY A 43 0.08 -14.98 -10.28
CA GLY A 43 -1.34 -15.25 -10.50
C GLY A 43 -2.29 -14.51 -9.55
N LYS A 44 -1.80 -13.50 -8.80
CA LYS A 44 -2.65 -12.65 -7.95
C LYS A 44 -3.62 -11.80 -8.77
N ILE A 45 -3.21 -11.44 -9.99
CA ILE A 45 -4.04 -10.82 -11.01
C ILE A 45 -3.78 -11.53 -12.34
N ASP A 46 -4.80 -11.63 -13.19
CA ASP A 46 -4.75 -12.40 -14.44
C ASP A 46 -4.16 -11.62 -15.64
N GLY A 47 -3.79 -10.35 -15.43
CA GLY A 47 -3.25 -9.47 -16.47
C GLY A 47 -4.27 -8.95 -17.49
N SER A 48 -5.57 -9.24 -17.33
CA SER A 48 -6.66 -8.72 -18.18
C SER A 48 -6.92 -7.23 -17.97
N VAL A 49 -6.57 -6.70 -16.80
CA VAL A 49 -6.58 -5.26 -16.50
C VAL A 49 -5.14 -4.76 -16.49
N LYS A 50 -4.86 -3.73 -17.29
CA LYS A 50 -3.55 -3.05 -17.32
C LYS A 50 -3.53 -1.84 -16.40
N PHE A 51 -2.38 -1.52 -15.82
CA PHE A 51 -2.22 -0.43 -14.86
C PHE A 51 -1.25 0.61 -15.42
N TYR A 52 -1.63 1.89 -15.38
CA TYR A 52 -0.83 2.99 -15.90
C TYR A 52 -0.75 4.12 -14.87
N LEU A 53 0.46 4.35 -14.34
CA LEU A 53 0.76 5.52 -13.53
C LEU A 53 0.52 6.82 -14.30
N ALA A 54 0.15 7.88 -13.58
CA ALA A 54 0.01 9.21 -14.15
C ALA A 54 1.32 9.65 -14.83
N GLY A 55 1.22 10.07 -16.09
CA GLY A 55 2.36 10.32 -16.96
C GLY A 55 2.54 9.25 -18.04
N ASN A 56 2.08 8.01 -17.78
CA ASN A 56 2.08 6.94 -18.78
C ASN A 56 0.70 6.85 -19.43
N LYS A 57 0.69 6.85 -20.76
CA LYS A 57 -0.55 6.68 -21.53
C LYS A 57 -0.57 5.29 -22.17
N PRO A 58 -1.69 4.55 -22.08
CA PRO A 58 -1.86 3.36 -22.90
C PRO A 58 -1.85 3.72 -24.39
N ALA A 59 -1.42 2.79 -25.22
CA ALA A 59 -1.60 2.90 -26.67
C ALA A 59 -3.09 2.67 -27.02
N GLY A 60 -3.65 3.53 -27.86
CA GLY A 60 -5.05 3.45 -28.29
C GLY A 60 -5.95 4.53 -27.68
N ASN A 61 -7.25 4.39 -27.90
CA ASN A 61 -8.25 5.33 -27.40
C ASN A 61 -8.65 4.96 -25.97
N VAL A 62 -8.64 5.94 -25.06
CA VAL A 62 -8.98 5.77 -23.65
C VAL A 62 -10.34 6.37 -23.36
N THR A 63 -11.28 5.52 -22.95
CA THR A 63 -12.59 5.95 -22.46
C THR A 63 -12.68 5.67 -20.96
N VAL A 64 -12.71 6.71 -20.14
CA VAL A 64 -12.90 6.57 -18.69
C VAL A 64 -14.35 6.16 -18.43
N ILE A 65 -14.53 5.03 -17.76
CA ILE A 65 -15.84 4.51 -17.34
C ILE A 65 -16.20 5.07 -15.97
N SER A 66 -15.24 5.08 -15.04
CA SER A 66 -15.44 5.57 -13.68
C SER A 66 -14.15 6.23 -13.18
N PRO A 67 -14.15 7.55 -12.92
CA PRO A 67 -12.96 8.26 -12.48
C PRO A 67 -12.72 8.09 -10.97
N GLY A 68 -11.46 8.23 -10.55
CA GLY A 68 -11.10 8.45 -9.16
C GLY A 68 -11.37 7.27 -8.21
N ALA A 69 -11.30 6.04 -8.69
CA ALA A 69 -11.35 4.85 -7.84
C ALA A 69 -10.17 4.86 -6.84
N VAL A 70 -10.48 4.85 -5.54
CA VAL A 70 -9.48 4.90 -4.46
C VAL A 70 -9.33 3.52 -3.83
N THR A 71 -8.09 3.14 -3.55
CA THR A 71 -7.75 2.00 -2.69
C THR A 71 -6.82 2.48 -1.59
N ASN A 72 -7.02 1.97 -0.37
CA ASN A 72 -6.16 2.23 0.77
C ASN A 72 -5.98 0.91 1.50
N LYS A 73 -4.81 0.29 1.32
CA LYS A 73 -4.48 -1.02 1.88
C LYS A 73 -3.40 -0.89 2.93
N LYS A 74 -3.48 -1.77 3.92
CA LYS A 74 -2.49 -1.92 4.97
C LYS A 74 -2.21 -3.41 5.17
N THR A 75 -0.97 -3.73 5.50
CA THR A 75 -0.53 -5.10 5.82
C THR A 75 0.41 -5.10 7.02
N ASN A 76 0.62 -6.27 7.61
CA ASN A 76 1.60 -6.48 8.66
C ASN A 76 3.03 -6.37 8.09
N ALA A 77 3.78 -5.39 8.58
CA ALA A 77 5.20 -5.17 8.28
C ALA A 77 6.13 -5.81 9.33
N PHE A 78 5.58 -6.36 10.42
CA PHE A 78 6.38 -6.96 11.48
C PHE A 78 7.30 -8.06 10.93
N ASN A 79 8.56 -7.99 11.33
CA ASN A 79 9.64 -8.91 10.95
C ASN A 79 9.83 -9.04 9.42
N LYS A 80 9.58 -7.96 8.66
CA LYS A 80 9.86 -7.84 7.22
C LYS A 80 10.68 -6.58 6.96
N SER A 81 11.39 -6.53 5.83
CA SER A 81 11.93 -5.26 5.36
C SER A 81 10.79 -4.35 4.89
N ASP A 82 11.03 -3.05 4.95
CA ASP A 82 10.05 -2.05 4.52
C ASP A 82 9.67 -2.27 3.06
N GLU A 83 10.63 -2.60 2.19
CA GLU A 83 10.40 -2.88 0.77
C GLU A 83 9.47 -4.09 0.57
N VAL A 84 9.74 -5.21 1.25
CA VAL A 84 8.92 -6.41 1.13
C VAL A 84 7.48 -6.15 1.62
N ALA A 85 7.34 -5.40 2.72
CA ALA A 85 6.02 -5.02 3.22
C ALA A 85 5.28 -4.11 2.22
N CYS A 86 5.99 -3.16 1.61
CA CYS A 86 5.48 -2.24 0.59
C CYS A 86 5.04 -2.96 -0.70
N GLU A 87 5.85 -3.89 -1.19
CA GLU A 87 5.50 -4.71 -2.36
C GLU A 87 4.23 -5.53 -2.09
N TRP A 88 4.14 -6.14 -0.90
CA TRP A 88 2.97 -6.93 -0.51
C TRP A 88 1.67 -6.09 -0.46
N VAL A 89 1.73 -4.90 0.14
CA VAL A 89 0.55 -4.03 0.23
C VAL A 89 0.19 -3.43 -1.12
N LEU A 90 1.15 -3.13 -1.99
CA LEU A 90 0.88 -2.72 -3.37
C LEU A 90 0.18 -3.83 -4.16
N GLN A 91 0.60 -5.09 -4.04
CA GLN A 91 -0.13 -6.21 -4.66
C GLN A 91 -1.59 -6.27 -4.19
N SER A 92 -1.84 -6.00 -2.90
CA SER A 92 -3.20 -5.94 -2.35
C SER A 92 -4.01 -4.78 -2.93
N ALA A 93 -3.37 -3.63 -3.17
CA ALA A 93 -3.98 -2.48 -3.82
C ALA A 93 -4.31 -2.76 -5.30
N LEU A 94 -3.38 -3.41 -6.03
CA LEU A 94 -3.57 -3.85 -7.42
C LEU A 94 -4.74 -4.83 -7.55
N ILE A 95 -4.87 -5.81 -6.66
CA ILE A 95 -6.02 -6.75 -6.65
C ILE A 95 -7.34 -5.99 -6.51
N SER A 96 -7.40 -4.99 -5.63
CA SER A 96 -8.65 -4.22 -5.43
C SER A 96 -9.00 -3.36 -6.64
N LEU A 97 -8.02 -2.69 -7.24
CA LEU A 97 -8.22 -1.92 -8.47
C LEU A 97 -8.56 -2.82 -9.66
N HIS A 98 -7.95 -4.01 -9.74
CA HIS A 98 -8.26 -5.03 -10.73
C HIS A 98 -9.73 -5.46 -10.67
N GLN A 99 -10.21 -5.81 -9.47
CA GLN A 99 -11.60 -6.19 -9.24
C GLN A 99 -12.56 -5.05 -9.54
N ALA A 100 -12.23 -3.82 -9.10
CA ALA A 100 -13.03 -2.64 -9.38
C ALA A 100 -13.15 -2.38 -10.89
N ALA A 101 -12.04 -2.49 -11.64
CA ALA A 101 -12.03 -2.36 -13.09
C ALA A 101 -12.92 -3.42 -13.76
N LYS A 102 -12.76 -4.70 -13.40
CA LYS A 102 -13.58 -5.79 -13.97
C LYS A 102 -15.06 -5.60 -13.68
N ASN A 103 -15.41 -5.22 -12.45
CA ASN A 103 -16.81 -4.96 -12.06
C ASN A 103 -17.42 -3.78 -12.83
N ALA A 104 -16.61 -2.78 -13.20
CA ALA A 104 -17.03 -1.65 -14.02
C ALA A 104 -17.00 -1.93 -15.54
N GLY A 105 -16.57 -3.11 -15.98
CA GLY A 105 -16.38 -3.43 -17.41
C GLY A 105 -15.17 -2.73 -18.05
N ALA A 106 -14.23 -2.24 -17.23
CA ALA A 106 -12.96 -1.65 -17.64
C ALA A 106 -11.88 -2.73 -17.85
N ASN A 107 -10.93 -2.46 -18.74
CA ASN A 107 -9.74 -3.30 -19.00
C ASN A 107 -8.42 -2.58 -18.66
N ALA A 108 -8.51 -1.38 -18.10
CA ALA A 108 -7.36 -0.63 -17.62
C ALA A 108 -7.72 0.21 -16.39
N VAL A 109 -6.70 0.48 -15.58
CA VAL A 109 -6.71 1.56 -14.60
C VAL A 109 -5.64 2.55 -15.02
N THR A 110 -6.05 3.75 -15.41
CA THR A 110 -5.18 4.81 -15.92
C THR A 110 -5.05 5.93 -14.91
N ASN A 111 -4.11 6.86 -15.17
CA ASN A 111 -3.92 8.05 -14.35
C ASN A 111 -3.71 7.71 -12.85
N ILE A 112 -3.01 6.60 -12.57
CA ILE A 112 -2.80 6.13 -11.20
C ILE A 112 -1.83 7.08 -10.50
N VAL A 113 -2.25 7.56 -9.33
CA VAL A 113 -1.47 8.42 -8.45
C VAL A 113 -1.38 7.79 -7.07
N SER A 114 -0.31 8.08 -6.34
CA SER A 114 -0.29 7.79 -4.90
C SER A 114 -1.18 8.80 -4.19
N PHE A 115 -1.98 8.34 -3.22
CA PHE A 115 -3.04 9.13 -2.59
C PHE A 115 -2.95 9.10 -1.06
N TYR A 116 -1.75 9.34 -0.53
CA TYR A 116 -1.53 9.28 0.92
C TYR A 116 -2.12 10.51 1.62
N LYS A 117 -2.91 10.28 2.68
CA LYS A 117 -3.61 11.35 3.44
C LYS A 117 -4.40 12.32 2.55
N SER A 118 -5.00 11.80 1.47
CA SER A 118 -5.72 12.57 0.45
C SER A 118 -4.87 13.57 -0.36
N ASN A 119 -3.54 13.46 -0.31
CA ASN A 119 -2.64 14.21 -1.18
C ASN A 119 -2.24 13.35 -2.37
N GLU A 120 -2.32 13.91 -3.57
CA GLU A 120 -1.89 13.22 -4.79
C GLU A 120 -0.40 13.42 -5.03
N ARG A 121 0.31 12.32 -5.22
CA ARG A 121 1.66 12.32 -5.79
C ARG A 121 1.65 11.62 -7.14
N LYS A 122 2.05 12.37 -8.16
CA LYS A 122 2.16 11.89 -9.55
C LYS A 122 3.61 11.58 -9.84
N ASP A 123 3.84 10.37 -10.30
CA ASP A 123 5.15 9.90 -10.72
C ASP A 123 4.93 8.80 -11.77
N PRO A 124 5.63 8.86 -12.92
CA PRO A 124 5.42 7.88 -13.99
C PRO A 124 6.06 6.53 -13.69
N THR A 125 6.86 6.38 -12.63
CA THR A 125 7.67 5.17 -12.38
C THR A 125 7.47 4.56 -11.00
N THR A 126 7.21 5.39 -9.99
CA THR A 126 7.18 4.95 -8.60
C THR A 126 5.83 5.15 -7.93
N TYR A 127 5.56 4.32 -6.91
CA TYR A 127 4.45 4.51 -5.98
C TYR A 127 4.98 4.86 -4.59
N GLU A 128 4.17 5.56 -3.82
CA GLU A 128 4.44 5.90 -2.43
C GLU A 128 3.88 4.83 -1.49
N CYS A 129 4.73 4.38 -0.58
CA CYS A 129 4.39 3.47 0.49
C CYS A 129 4.84 4.04 1.83
N HIS A 130 4.06 3.80 2.86
CA HIS A 130 4.34 4.21 4.23
C HIS A 130 4.58 2.98 5.09
N ALA A 131 5.84 2.75 5.49
CA ALA A 131 6.25 1.61 6.29
C ALA A 131 6.50 2.03 7.74
N GLY A 132 5.75 1.45 8.67
CA GLY A 132 5.92 1.61 10.11
C GLY A 132 6.35 0.32 10.80
N ALA A 133 6.56 0.38 12.12
CA ALA A 133 7.09 -0.74 12.91
C ALA A 133 6.27 -2.03 12.77
N ILE A 134 4.94 -1.89 12.65
CA ILE A 134 4.00 -3.00 12.67
C ILE A 134 3.24 -3.11 11.34
N MET A 135 3.02 -2.00 10.66
CA MET A 135 2.15 -1.93 9.47
C MET A 135 2.83 -1.16 8.35
N ALA A 136 2.62 -1.61 7.12
CA ALA A 136 2.90 -0.84 5.91
C ALA A 136 1.59 -0.53 5.18
N GLY A 137 1.52 0.62 4.50
CA GLY A 137 0.32 1.09 3.82
C GLY A 137 0.61 1.71 2.46
N VAL A 138 -0.28 1.44 1.50
CA VAL A 138 -0.28 2.06 0.17
C VAL A 138 -1.71 2.53 -0.13
N ALA A 139 -1.81 3.79 -0.55
CA ALA A 139 -3.05 4.37 -1.05
C ALA A 139 -2.85 4.80 -2.50
N LEU A 140 -3.72 4.36 -3.39
CA LEU A 140 -3.71 4.73 -4.80
C LEU A 140 -5.07 5.29 -5.18
N LYS A 141 -5.06 6.23 -6.13
CA LYS A 141 -6.26 6.68 -6.85
C LYS A 141 -6.02 6.55 -8.35
N GLY A 142 -7.00 6.08 -9.10
CA GLY A 142 -6.90 5.99 -10.56
C GLY A 142 -8.25 5.90 -11.24
N ASP A 143 -8.25 6.04 -12.56
CA ASP A 143 -9.45 6.05 -13.38
C ASP A 143 -9.66 4.66 -14.00
N LEU A 144 -10.84 4.08 -13.80
CA LEU A 144 -11.22 2.82 -14.43
C LEU A 144 -11.59 3.12 -15.89
N ALA A 145 -10.86 2.55 -16.83
CA ALA A 145 -10.97 2.90 -18.24
C ALA A 145 -11.04 1.68 -19.16
N LYS A 146 -11.64 1.91 -20.32
CA LYS A 146 -11.56 1.01 -21.47
C LYS A 146 -10.55 1.56 -22.46
N VAL A 147 -9.58 0.73 -22.82
CA VAL A 147 -8.61 1.00 -23.88
C VAL A 147 -8.95 0.13 -25.09
N GLN A 148 -9.03 0.76 -26.26
CA GLN A 148 -9.37 0.16 -27.55
C GLN A 148 -8.32 0.45 -28.61
#